data_AF-A0A367PNE7-F1
#
_entry.id   AF-A0A367PNE7-F1
#
_cell.length_a   1.000
_cell.length_b   1.000
_cell.length_c   1.000
_cell.angle_alpha   90.00
_cell.angle_beta   90.00
_cell.angle_gamma   90.00
#
_symmetry.space_group_name_H-M   'P 1'
#
loop_
_entity.id
_entity.type
_entity.pdbx_description
1 polymer ?
#
loop_
_entity_poly.entity_id
_entity_poly.type
_entity_poly.pdbx_seq_one_letter_code
_entity_poly.pdbx_strand_id
1 'polypeptide(L)'
;MQAIHEPLETGAITAQRFQTLCEKKGVTWEVHWFWRERRRDGRLLLRREDGRAVFSREYARSTSLWTGGDRYLRGMRTGSPRHLAFRAAVEFLENN
;
A
#
# COMPACT_ATOMS: atom_id res chain seq x y z
N MET A 1 18.72 -9.01 25.06
CA MET A 1 17.61 -9.01 24.08
C MET A 1 17.30 -7.55 23.79
N GLN A 2 17.78 -7.01 22.67
CA GLN A 2 17.45 -5.62 22.31
C GLN A 2 15.98 -5.60 21.88
N ALA A 3 15.14 -4.90 22.65
CA ALA A 3 13.83 -4.50 22.18
C ALA A 3 14.06 -3.57 20.99
N ILE A 4 13.89 -4.12 19.79
CA ILE A 4 13.83 -3.35 18.56
C ILE A 4 12.57 -2.51 18.74
N HIS A 5 12.71 -1.27 19.21
CA HIS A 5 11.68 -0.27 19.09
C HIS A 5 11.58 0.04 17.59
N GLU A 6 10.91 -0.84 16.83
CA GLU A 6 10.32 -0.43 15.57
C GLU A 6 9.48 0.80 15.91
N PRO A 7 9.72 1.96 15.28
CA PRO A 7 8.83 3.10 15.48
C PRO A 7 7.40 2.60 15.20
N LEU A 8 6.47 2.88 16.12
CA LEU A 8 5.07 2.49 15.98
C LEU A 8 4.52 3.17 14.72
N GLU A 9 4.66 2.50 13.58
CA GLU A 9 4.31 3.06 12.29
C GLU A 9 2.80 3.07 12.18
N THR A 10 2.21 4.26 12.31
CA THR A 10 0.77 4.41 12.09
C THR A 10 0.47 4.34 10.60
N GLY A 11 -0.72 3.83 10.24
CA GLY A 11 -1.12 3.81 8.84
C GLY A 11 -1.16 5.19 8.16
N ALA A 12 -1.37 6.27 8.94
CA ALA A 12 -1.32 7.64 8.43
C ALA A 12 0.10 8.09 8.05
N ILE A 13 1.10 7.76 8.87
CA ILE A 13 2.51 8.08 8.60
C ILE A 13 2.98 7.31 7.36
N THR A 14 2.68 6.01 7.27
CA THR A 14 3.02 5.19 6.09
C THR A 14 2.39 5.77 4.82
N ALA A 15 1.12 6.17 4.87
CA ALA A 15 0.42 6.78 3.73
C ALA A 15 1.10 8.06 3.23
N GLN A 16 1.45 8.96 4.15
CA GLN A 16 2.10 10.22 3.81
C GLN A 16 3.49 9.98 3.23
N ARG A 17 4.30 9.13 3.88
CA ARG A 17 5.64 8.74 3.41
C ARG A 17 5.59 8.12 2.01
N PHE A 18 4.62 7.23 1.79
CA PHE A 18 4.39 6.61 0.50
C PHE A 18 4.08 7.63 -0.61
N GLN A 19 3.22 8.62 -0.35
CA GLN A 19 2.92 9.67 -1.33
C GLN A 19 4.17 10.48 -1.68
N THR A 20 4.90 10.96 -0.68
CA THR A 20 6.13 11.73 -0.90
C THR A 20 7.18 10.95 -1.68
N LEU A 21 7.33 9.64 -1.40
CA LEU A 21 8.25 8.79 -2.16
C LEU A 21 7.79 8.58 -3.60
N CYS A 22 6.48 8.40 -3.82
CA CYS A 22 5.94 8.27 -5.17
C CYS A 22 6.25 9.52 -6.02
N GLU A 23 6.00 10.70 -5.47
CA GLU A 23 6.30 11.99 -6.12
C GLU A 23 7.80 12.14 -6.40
N LYS A 24 8.65 11.86 -5.40
CA LYS A 24 10.11 11.98 -5.54
C LYS A 24 10.70 11.04 -6.59
N LYS A 25 10.11 9.85 -6.74
CA LYS A 25 10.57 8.81 -7.69
C LYS A 25 9.89 8.89 -9.05
N GLY A 26 8.96 9.83 -9.25
CA GLY A 26 8.21 9.94 -10.50
C GLY A 26 7.36 8.70 -10.79
N VAL A 27 6.79 8.09 -9.74
CA VAL A 27 5.90 6.93 -9.88
C VAL A 27 4.48 7.30 -9.47
N THR A 28 3.53 6.80 -10.25
CA THR A 28 2.11 6.83 -9.93
C THR A 28 1.72 5.52 -9.26
N TRP A 29 0.64 5.54 -8.49
CA TRP A 29 0.13 4.37 -7.81
C TRP A 29 -1.36 4.20 -8.05
N GLU A 30 -1.77 2.94 -8.16
CA GLU A 30 -3.14 2.54 -8.38
C GLU A 30 -3.50 1.39 -7.44
N VAL A 31 -4.74 1.39 -6.97
CA VAL A 31 -5.31 0.29 -6.21
C VAL A 31 -6.43 -0.34 -7.03
N HIS A 32 -6.22 -1.59 -7.42
CA HIS A 32 -7.18 -2.40 -8.14
C HIS A 32 -7.86 -3.39 -7.19
N TRP A 33 -9.13 -3.67 -7.42
CA TRP A 33 -9.86 -4.69 -6.68
C TRP A 33 -10.25 -5.80 -7.63
N PHE A 34 -10.12 -7.03 -7.17
CA PHE A 34 -10.49 -8.20 -7.96
C PHE A 34 -11.14 -9.23 -7.05
N TRP A 35 -12.05 -10.01 -7.64
CA TRP A 35 -12.61 -11.16 -6.96
C TRP A 35 -11.61 -12.31 -7.04
N ARG A 36 -11.28 -12.88 -5.89
CA ARG A 36 -10.61 -14.17 -5.78
C ARG A 36 -11.61 -15.11 -5.13
N GLU A 37 -12.22 -15.97 -5.94
CA GLU A 37 -13.28 -16.90 -5.50
C GLU A 37 -14.43 -16.15 -4.81
N ARG A 38 -14.64 -16.40 -3.51
CA ARG A 38 -15.69 -15.78 -2.68
C ARG A 38 -15.21 -14.54 -1.92
N ARG A 39 -13.94 -14.15 -2.05
CA ARG A 39 -13.37 -12.99 -1.36
C ARG A 39 -12.95 -11.90 -2.35
N ARG A 40 -12.99 -10.65 -1.91
CA ARG A 40 -12.53 -9.49 -2.69
C ARG A 40 -11.14 -9.12 -2.20
N ASP A 41 -10.13 -9.33 -3.03
CA ASP A 41 -8.75 -8.98 -2.73
C ASP A 41 -8.41 -7.62 -3.37
N GLY A 42 -7.40 -6.94 -2.82
CA GLY A 42 -6.85 -5.70 -3.36
C GLY A 42 -5.48 -5.93 -3.96
N ARG A 43 -5.12 -5.12 -4.96
CA ARG A 43 -3.80 -5.09 -5.58
C ARG A 43 -3.30 -3.66 -5.62
N LEU A 44 -2.19 -3.41 -4.94
CA LEU A 44 -1.40 -2.19 -5.11
C LEU A 44 -0.50 -2.35 -6.34
N LEU A 45 -0.48 -1.34 -7.19
CA LEU A 45 0.35 -1.27 -8.38
C LEU A 45 1.06 0.08 -8.39
N LEU A 46 2.38 0.07 -8.60
CA LEU A 46 3.16 1.28 -8.89
C LEU A 46 3.58 1.26 -10.35
N ARG A 47 3.41 2.39 -11.02
CA ARG A 47 3.80 2.60 -12.41
C ARG A 47 4.72 3.80 -12.51
N ARG A 48 5.72 3.71 -13.37
CA ARG A 48 6.50 4.89 -13.79
C ARG A 48 5.68 5.71 -14.78
N GLU A 49 6.17 6.91 -15.06
CA GLU A 49 5.59 7.82 -16.05
C GLU A 49 5.54 7.21 -17.47
N ASP A 50 6.46 6.30 -17.78
CA ASP A 50 6.49 5.50 -19.02
C ASP A 50 5.39 4.42 -19.10
N GLY A 51 4.53 4.31 -18.07
CA GLY A 51 3.46 3.31 -17.96
C GLY A 51 3.93 1.93 -17.48
N ARG A 52 5.24 1.72 -17.27
CA ARG A 52 5.78 0.43 -16.83
C ARG A 52 5.46 0.16 -15.37
N ALA A 53 4.88 -1.00 -15.09
CA ALA A 53 4.70 -1.49 -13.74
C ALA A 53 6.06 -1.82 -13.09
N VAL A 54 6.37 -1.17 -11.97
CA VAL A 54 7.63 -1.37 -11.23
C VAL A 54 7.44 -2.13 -9.93
N PHE A 55 6.25 -2.09 -9.36
CA PHE A 55 5.93 -2.83 -8.15
C PHE A 55 4.48 -3.27 -8.20
N SER A 56 4.21 -4.48 -7.71
CA SER A 56 2.85 -4.91 -7.49
C SER A 56 2.74 -5.83 -6.29
N ARG A 57 1.72 -5.59 -5.46
CA ARG A 57 1.46 -6.43 -4.29
C ARG A 57 -0.03 -6.61 -4.07
N GLU A 58 -0.45 -7.86 -4.05
CA GLU A 58 -1.79 -8.23 -3.64
C GLU A 58 -1.89 -8.29 -2.11
N TYR A 59 -3.07 -7.96 -1.59
CA TYR A 59 -3.38 -8.07 -0.18
C TYR A 59 -4.81 -8.55 0.00
N ALA A 60 -5.00 -9.45 0.98
CA ALA A 60 -6.31 -9.92 1.37
C ALA A 60 -7.11 -8.77 1.99
N ARG A 61 -8.37 -8.61 1.61
CA ARG A 61 -9.26 -7.67 2.30
C ARG A 61 -10.04 -8.40 3.39
N SER A 62 -10.25 -7.72 4.52
CA SER A 62 -11.02 -8.27 5.64
C SER A 62 -12.55 -8.06 5.52
N THR A 63 -13.03 -7.27 4.55
CA THR A 63 -14.47 -6.94 4.40
C THR A 63 -14.97 -7.14 2.97
N SER A 64 -16.24 -7.51 2.80
CA SER A 64 -16.88 -7.72 1.49
C SER A 64 -17.37 -6.42 0.82
N LEU A 65 -17.49 -5.33 1.57
CA LEU A 65 -18.00 -4.04 1.11
C LEU A 65 -16.86 -3.11 0.67
N TRP A 66 -16.92 -2.65 -0.58
CA TRP A 66 -16.05 -1.58 -1.08
C TRP A 66 -16.69 -0.24 -0.77
N THR A 67 -15.98 0.60 -0.03
CA THR A 67 -16.37 1.98 0.20
C THR A 67 -15.44 2.91 -0.57
N GLY A 68 -15.89 4.12 -0.89
CA GLY A 68 -15.03 5.13 -1.51
C GLY A 68 -13.76 5.41 -0.68
N GLY A 69 -13.85 5.25 0.64
CA GLY A 69 -12.72 5.33 1.58
C GLY A 69 -11.55 4.39 1.26
N ASP A 70 -11.83 3.26 0.61
CA ASP A 70 -10.82 2.29 0.22
C ASP A 70 -9.96 2.72 -0.97
N ARG A 71 -10.42 3.71 -1.75
CA ARG A 71 -9.63 4.30 -2.83
C ARG A 71 -8.62 5.33 -2.29
N TYR A 72 -8.90 5.91 -1.13
CA TYR A 72 -8.02 6.87 -0.46
C TYR A 72 -7.07 6.17 0.49
N LEU A 73 -5.86 6.72 0.66
CA LEU A 73 -4.88 6.22 1.64
C LEU A 73 -5.30 6.43 3.11
N ARG A 74 -6.43 7.09 3.34
CA ARG A 74 -6.97 7.33 4.69
C ARG A 74 -7.62 6.06 5.25
N GLY A 75 -7.48 5.87 6.57
CA GLY A 75 -8.17 4.79 7.30
C GLY A 75 -7.47 3.43 7.26
N MET A 76 -6.18 3.36 6.92
CA MET A 76 -5.41 2.12 7.05
C MET A 76 -5.10 1.83 8.52
N ARG A 77 -5.61 0.69 9.02
CA ARG A 77 -5.22 0.19 10.34
C ARG A 77 -3.80 -0.38 10.26
N THR A 78 -2.93 0.01 11.19
CA THR A 78 -1.59 -0.56 11.34
C THR A 78 -1.67 -2.09 11.44
N GLY A 79 -0.81 -2.79 10.69
CA GLY A 79 -0.77 -4.25 10.63
C GLY A 79 -1.87 -4.90 9.78
N SER A 80 -2.81 -4.13 9.21
CA SER A 80 -3.76 -4.68 8.25
C SER A 80 -3.04 -5.13 6.97
N PRO A 81 -3.58 -6.11 6.21
CA PRO A 81 -2.96 -6.55 4.96
C PRO A 81 -2.72 -5.40 3.97
N ARG A 82 -3.62 -4.42 3.98
CA ARG A 82 -3.47 -3.18 3.21
C ARG A 82 -2.26 -2.37 3.71
N HIS A 83 -2.16 -2.09 5.01
CA HIS A 83 -1.00 -1.39 5.60
C HIS A 83 0.32 -2.10 5.25
N LEU A 84 0.36 -3.42 5.35
CA LEU A 84 1.55 -4.21 5.00
C LEU A 84 1.92 -4.12 3.51
N ALA A 85 0.93 -4.05 2.60
CA ALA A 85 1.20 -3.84 1.19
C ALA A 85 1.78 -2.46 0.90
N PHE A 86 1.29 -1.41 1.57
CA PHE A 86 1.83 -0.06 1.46
C PHE A 86 3.22 0.06 2.11
N ARG A 87 3.45 -0.56 3.26
CA ARG A 87 4.78 -0.62 3.90
C ARG A 87 5.79 -1.27 2.97
N ALA A 88 5.45 -2.40 2.35
CA ALA A 88 6.32 -3.04 1.37
C ALA A 88 6.59 -2.17 0.12
N ALA A 89 5.61 -1.36 -0.29
CA ALA A 89 5.78 -0.42 -1.40
C ALA A 89 6.73 0.72 -1.02
N VAL A 90 6.63 1.24 0.22
CA VAL A 90 7.58 2.22 0.78
C VAL A 90 8.99 1.62 0.79
N GLU A 91 9.16 0.42 1.35
CA GLU A 91 10.45 -0.28 1.38
C GLU A 91 11.02 -0.48 -0.03
N PHE A 92 10.18 -0.80 -1.02
CA PHE A 92 10.61 -0.91 -2.41
C PHE A 92 11.12 0.43 -2.96
N LEU A 93 10.40 1.53 -2.73
CA LEU A 93 10.76 2.87 -3.22
C LEU A 93 11.96 3.48 -2.50
N GLU A 94 12.28 3.03 -1.28
CA GLU A 94 13.47 3.47 -0.58
C GLU A 94 14.74 2.80 -1.09
N ASN A 95 14.62 1.54 -1.52
CA ASN A 95 15.74 0.74 -2.01
C ASN A 95 15.99 0.88 -3.53
N ASN A 96 15.07 1.48 -4.29
CA ASN A 96 15.16 1.67 -5.75
C ASN A 96 14.92 3.14 -6.12
#